data_AF-A0A8C4U032-F1
#
_entry.id   AF-A0A8C4U032-F1
#
_cell.length_a   1.000
_cell.length_b   1.000
_cell.length_c   1.000
_cell.angle_alpha   90.00
_cell.angle_beta   90.00
_cell.angle_gamma   90.00
#
_symmetry.space_group_name_H-M   'P 1'
#
loop_
_entity.id
_entity.type
_entity.pdbx_description
1 polymer ?
#
loop_
_entity_poly.entity_id
_entity_poly.type
_entity_poly.pdbx_seq_one_letter_code
_entity_poly.pdbx_strand_id
1 'polypeptide(L)' 'MRELGSGQFGVVHLGKWKGKYDVAIKMIKEGAMSEDKFIEEAQTMM' A
#
# COMPACT_ATOMS: atom_id res chain seq x y z
N MET A 1 -10.24 8.56 -5.41
CA MET A 1 -9.50 8.56 -4.12
C MET A 1 -8.49 9.69 -4.15
N ARG A 2 -8.22 10.34 -3.01
CA ARG A 2 -7.24 11.44 -2.93
C ARG A 2 -5.84 10.86 -2.74
N GLU A 3 -4.88 11.21 -3.60
CA GLU A 3 -3.48 10.85 -3.37
C GLU A 3 -2.96 11.54 -2.10
N LEU A 4 -2.21 10.80 -1.29
CA LEU A 4 -1.55 11.29 -0.08
C LEU A 4 -0.04 11.48 -0.30
N GLY A 5 0.54 10.74 -1.26
CA GLY A 5 1.93 10.89 -1.67
C GLY A 5 2.40 9.70 -2.51
N SER A 6 3.64 9.75 -2.94
CA SER A 6 4.30 8.73 -3.75
C SER A 6 5.74 8.48 -3.27
N GLY A 7 6.28 7.31 -3.58
CA GLY A 7 7.64 6.92 -3.21
C GLY A 7 8.17 5.77 -4.07
N GLN A 8 9.33 5.22 -3.69
CA GLN A 8 10.06 4.20 -4.47
C GLN A 8 9.19 3.02 -4.92
N PHE A 9 8.29 2.56 -4.06
CA PHE A 9 7.49 1.35 -4.30
C PHE A 9 6.12 1.64 -4.91
N GLY A 10 5.72 2.91 -5.07
CA GLY A 10 4.43 3.29 -5.66
C GLY A 10 3.74 4.45 -4.94
N VAL A 11 2.42 4.53 -5.10
CA VAL A 11 1.58 5.66 -4.68
C VAL A 11 0.68 5.30 -3.50
N VAL A 12 0.42 6.26 -2.62
CA VAL A 12 -0.46 6.11 -1.46
C VAL A 12 -1.69 6.96 -1.63
N HIS A 13 -2.87 6.37 -1.45
CA HIS A 13 -4.16 7.05 -1.53
C HIS A 13 -4.90 7.00 -0.20
N LEU A 14 -5.73 8.02 0.06
CA LEU A 14 -6.75 7.98 1.10
C LEU A 14 -7.96 7.21 0.59
N GLY A 15 -8.39 6.22 1.36
CA GLY A 15 -9.60 5.43 1.11
C GLY A 15 -10.45 5.24 2.36
N LYS A 16 -11.62 4.61 2.16
CA LYS A 16 -12.53 4.21 3.24
C LYS A 16 -12.65 2.69 3.26
N TRP A 17 -12.24 2.03 4.33
CA TRP A 17 -12.47 0.61 4.53
C TRP A 17 -13.87 0.37 5.12
N LYS A 18 -14.66 -0.49 4.46
CA LYS A 18 -16.07 -0.76 4.79
C LYS A 18 -16.92 0.52 4.90
N GLY A 19 -16.57 1.57 4.16
CA GLY A 19 -17.24 2.87 4.21
C GLY A 19 -17.07 3.65 5.53
N LYS A 20 -16.37 3.10 6.52
CA LYS A 20 -16.34 3.65 7.89
C LYS A 20 -14.96 4.19 8.28
N TYR A 21 -13.92 3.42 8.05
CA TYR A 21 -12.59 3.73 8.56
C TYR A 21 -11.75 4.39 7.49
N ASP A 22 -11.16 5.55 7.80
CA ASP A 22 -10.13 6.13 6.94
C ASP A 22 -8.89 5.25 6.95
N VAL A 23 -8.41 4.90 5.76
CA VAL A 23 -7.23 4.04 5.57
C VAL A 23 -6.32 4.63 4.51
N ALA A 24 -5.03 4.39 4.66
CA ALA A 24 -4.05 4.63 3.61
C ALA A 24 -3.92 3.37 2.75
N ILE A 25 -4.06 3.50 1.44
CA ILE A 25 -3.96 2.42 0.47
C ILE A 25 -2.68 2.62 -0.32
N LYS A 26 -1.65 1.83 -0.02
CA LYS A 26 -0.37 1.84 -0.73
C LYS A 26 -0.45 0.89 -1.92
N MET A 27 -0.46 1.45 -3.12
CA MET A 27 -0.41 0.71 -4.38
C MET A 27 1.04 0.39 -4.70
N ILE A 28 1.38 -0.88 -4.85
CA ILE A 28 2.74 -1.31 -5.20
C ILE A 28 2.88 -1.37 -6.72
N LYS A 29 3.92 -0.72 -7.25
CA LYS A 29 4.22 -0.75 -8.69
C LYS A 29 4.69 -2.15 -9.09
N GLU A 30 4.19 -2.65 -10.21
CA GLU A 30 4.64 -3.92 -10.79
C GLU A 30 6.16 -3.92 -11.02
N GLY A 31 6.81 -5.02 -10.63
CA GLY A 31 8.27 -5.17 -10.69
C GLY A 31 9.05 -4.37 -9.63
N ALA A 32 8.40 -3.58 -8.77
CA ALA A 32 9.10 -2.88 -7.67
C ALA A 32 9.57 -3.83 -6.56
N MET A 33 8.94 -5.00 -6.43
CA MET A 33 9.33 -6.09 -5.55
C MET A 33 8.77 -7.42 -6.04
N SER A 34 9.40 -8.54 -5.64
CA SER A 34 8.81 -9.86 -5.83
C SER A 34 7.66 -10.09 -4.85
N GLU A 35 6.70 -10.93 -5.23
CA GLU A 35 5.55 -11.27 -4.40
C GLU A 35 5.98 -11.92 -3.08
N ASP A 36 6.97 -12.82 -3.11
CA ASP A 36 7.49 -13.48 -1.91
C ASP A 36 8.04 -12.47 -0.90
N LYS A 37 8.84 -11.49 -1.37
CA LYS A 37 9.35 -10.41 -0.50
C LYS A 37 8.24 -9.53 0.01
N PHE A 38 7.19 -9.30 -0.79
CA PHE A 38 6.04 -8.51 -0.35
C PHE A 38 5.32 -9.17 0.82
N ILE A 39 5.12 -10.50 0.76
CA ILE A 39 4.50 -11.26 1.84
C ILE A 39 5.39 -11.28 3.08
N GLU A 40 6.70 -11.49 2.94
CA GLU A 40 7.66 -11.50 4.05
C GLU A 40 7.69 -10.16 4.80
N GLU A 41 7.78 -9.05 4.06
CA GLU A 41 7.73 -7.70 4.63
C GLU A 41 6.40 -7.43 5.34
N ALA A 42 5.28 -7.85 4.74
CA ALA A 42 3.96 -7.72 5.35
C ALA A 42 3.81 -8.53 6.64
N GLN A 43 4.41 -9.72 6.71
CA GLN A 43 4.43 -10.54 7.93
C GLN A 43 5.28 -9.91 9.03
N THR A 44 6.38 -9.24 8.67
CA THR A 44 7.27 -8.57 9.62
C THR A 44 6.63 -7.32 10.24
N MET A 45 5.69 -6.68 9.54
CA MET A 45 4.97 -5.49 10.01
C MET A 45 3.89 -5.77 11.08
N MET A 46 3.66 -7.03 11.47
CA MET A 46 2.64 -7.41 12.47
C MET A 46 3.02 -7.07 13.91
#